data_AF-A0A1V5ICC1-F1
#
_entry.id   AF-A0A1V5ICC1-F1
#
_cell.length_a   1.000
_cell.length_b   1.000
_cell.length_c   1.000
_cell.angle_alpha   90.00
_cell.angle_beta   90.00
_cell.angle_gamma   90.00
#
_symmetry.space_group_name_H-M   'P 1'
#
loop_
_entity.id
_entity.type
_entity.pdbx_description
1 polymer ?
#
loop_
_entity_poly.entity_id
_entity_poly.type
_entity_poly.pdbx_seq_one_letter_code
_entity_poly.pdbx_strand_id
1 'polypeptide(L)'
;MERDFTLIWLPLVRVAELTGRSVKTIRRLVKEGKLPAVKRLVPSGKSHTTKTFVLAAGELLDLEIADCKSKNQQGVCLDRELMNLDSDKRDCLFITAYIKAGNKEE
;
A
#
# COMPACT_ATOMS: atom_id res chain seq x y z
N MET A 1 13.54 16.34 -16.09
CA MET A 1 12.47 15.33 -16.16
C MET A 1 12.21 14.86 -14.74
N GLU A 2 11.43 15.63 -13.99
CA GLU A 2 11.01 15.24 -12.64
C GLU A 2 10.04 14.08 -12.79
N ARG A 3 10.54 12.86 -12.58
CA ARG A 3 9.65 11.71 -12.44
C ARG A 3 8.98 11.91 -11.09
N ASP A 4 7.75 12.40 -11.12
CA ASP A 4 6.80 12.37 -10.01
C ASP A 4 6.56 10.90 -9.63
N PHE A 5 7.50 10.32 -8.89
CA PHE A 5 7.38 8.96 -8.38
C PHE A 5 6.32 8.97 -7.29
N THR A 6 5.15 8.42 -7.64
CA THR A 6 4.10 8.14 -6.66
C THR A 6 4.53 6.97 -5.78
N LEU A 7 4.51 7.18 -4.47
CA LEU A 7 4.83 6.17 -3.47
C LEU A 7 3.60 5.31 -3.18
N ILE A 8 3.77 4.00 -3.31
CA ILE A 8 2.69 3.03 -3.06
C ILE A 8 2.82 2.49 -1.64
N TRP A 9 1.73 2.51 -0.89
CA TRP A 9 1.66 2.08 0.49
C TRP A 9 0.65 0.93 0.63
N LEU A 10 1.12 -0.20 1.17
CA LEU A 10 0.36 -1.45 1.25
C LEU A 10 -0.02 -1.80 2.69
N PRO A 11 -1.24 -2.31 2.94
CA PRO A 11 -1.66 -2.70 4.28
C PRO A 11 -0.88 -3.93 4.73
N LEU A 12 -0.69 -4.10 6.05
CA LEU A 12 0.09 -5.22 6.61
C LEU A 12 -0.34 -6.60 6.09
N VAL A 13 -1.64 -6.79 5.86
CA VAL A 13 -2.19 -8.05 5.34
C VAL A 13 -1.68 -8.33 3.93
N ARG A 14 -1.64 -7.31 3.08
CA ARG A 14 -1.14 -7.44 1.71
C ARG A 14 0.35 -7.75 1.67
N VAL A 15 1.14 -7.06 2.50
CA VAL A 15 2.59 -7.34 2.61
C VAL A 15 2.84 -8.77 3.08
N ALA A 16 2.02 -9.25 4.02
CA ALA A 16 2.09 -10.62 4.51
C ALA A 16 1.81 -11.64 3.39
N GLU A 17 0.79 -11.40 2.57
CA GLU A 17 0.47 -12.23 1.39
C GLU A 17 1.62 -12.27 0.38
N LEU A 18 2.14 -11.10 -0.03
CA LEU A 18 3.20 -11.01 -1.05
C LEU A 18 4.49 -11.68 -0.59
N THR A 19 4.81 -11.59 0.69
CA THR A 19 6.07 -12.12 1.25
C THR A 19 5.93 -13.55 1.79
N GLY A 20 4.73 -14.15 1.74
CA GLY A 20 4.47 -15.47 2.32
C GLY A 20 4.69 -15.54 3.85
N ARG A 21 4.50 -14.41 4.56
CA ARG A 21 4.72 -14.30 6.01
C ARG A 21 3.41 -14.08 6.75
N SER A 22 3.40 -14.31 8.07
CA SER A 22 2.25 -13.93 8.90
C SER A 22 2.17 -12.40 9.10
N VAL A 23 0.96 -11.87 9.25
CA VAL A 23 0.73 -10.45 9.61
C VAL A 23 1.42 -10.08 10.92
N LYS A 24 1.49 -11.01 11.89
CA LYS A 24 2.22 -10.82 13.16
C LYS A 24 3.71 -10.57 12.92
N THR A 25 4.31 -11.32 12.00
CA THR A 25 5.71 -11.14 11.60
C THR A 25 5.94 -9.77 10.98
N ILE A 26 5.10 -9.36 10.03
CA ILE A 26 5.22 -8.04 9.38
C ILE A 26 5.07 -6.92 10.42
N ARG A 27 4.09 -7.01 11.32
CA ARG A 27 3.91 -6.03 12.40
C ARG A 27 5.13 -5.93 13.31
N ARG A 28 5.80 -7.05 13.60
CA ARG A 28 7.04 -7.06 14.37
C ARG A 28 8.16 -6.34 13.62
N LEU A 29 8.35 -6.61 12.33
CA LEU A 29 9.36 -5.93 11.50
C LEU A 29 9.15 -4.41 11.44
N VAL A 30 7.89 -3.98 11.36
CA VAL A 30 7.53 -2.55 11.45
C VAL A 30 7.92 -1.97 12.81
N LYS A 31 7.59 -2.66 13.92
CA LYS A 31 7.98 -2.21 15.27
C LYS A 31 9.49 -2.14 15.47
N GLU A 32 10.24 -3.03 14.81
CA GLU A 32 11.71 -3.05 14.82
C GLU A 32 12.33 -1.99 13.89
N GLY A 33 11.52 -1.18 13.19
CA GLY A 33 12.01 -0.15 12.27
C GLY A 33 12.57 -0.69 10.95
N LYS A 34 12.39 -1.99 10.67
CA LYS A 34 12.90 -2.64 9.44
C LYS A 34 12.04 -2.38 8.21
N LEU A 35 10.81 -1.93 8.42
CA LEU A 35 9.88 -1.60 7.35
C LEU A 35 9.30 -0.19 7.59
N PRO A 36 9.52 0.77 6.68
CA PRO A 36 8.92 2.10 6.78
C PRO A 36 7.40 1.98 6.70
N ALA A 37 6.71 2.52 7.70
CA ALA A 37 5.27 2.38 7.82
C ALA A 37 4.59 3.63 8.40
N VAL A 38 3.37 3.88 7.96
CA VAL A 38 2.53 4.98 8.43
C VAL A 38 1.15 4.47 8.81
N LYS A 39 0.47 5.18 9.72
CA LYS A 39 -0.91 4.90 10.09
C LYS A 39 -1.84 5.87 9.38
N ARG A 40 -2.94 5.36 8.85
CA ARG A 40 -4.01 6.17 8.23
C ARG A 40 -5.37 5.70 8.69
N LEU A 41 -6.29 6.65 8.84
CA LEU A 41 -7.70 6.36 9.03
C LEU A 41 -8.29 5.97 7.67
N VAL A 42 -8.97 4.84 7.64
CA VAL A 42 -9.59 4.29 6.45
C VAL A 42 -11.09 4.21 6.70
N PRO A 43 -11.94 4.76 5.82
CA PRO A 43 -13.38 4.58 5.90
C PRO A 43 -13.74 3.10 5.89
N SER A 44 -14.64 2.69 6.77
CA SER A 44 -15.12 1.33 6.91
C SER A 44 -16.63 1.36 7.17
N GLY A 45 -17.41 1.53 6.11
CA GLY A 45 -18.85 1.78 6.21
C GLY A 45 -19.13 3.12 6.90
N LYS A 46 -19.87 3.11 8.01
CA LYS A 46 -20.21 4.30 8.80
C LYS A 46 -19.13 4.73 9.79
N SER A 47 -18.04 3.97 9.94
CA SER A 47 -16.97 4.24 10.89
C SER A 47 -15.61 4.38 10.19
N HIS A 48 -14.59 4.77 10.94
CA HIS A 48 -13.21 4.81 10.47
C HIS A 48 -12.38 3.79 11.25
N THR A 49 -11.48 3.10 10.56
CA THR A 49 -10.52 2.18 11.16
C THR A 49 -9.10 2.64 10.88
N THR A 50 -8.26 2.67 11.90
CA THR A 50 -6.83 2.94 11.73
C THR A 50 -6.14 1.71 11.15
N LYS A 51 -5.58 1.83 9.94
CA LYS A 51 -4.74 0.81 9.32
C LYS A 51 -3.28 1.25 9.28
N THR A 52 -2.38 0.29 9.37
CA THR A 52 -0.93 0.51 9.18
C THR A 52 -0.57 0.08 7.77
N PHE A 53 0.10 0.97 7.06
CA PHE A 53 0.58 0.76 5.70
C PHE A 53 2.09 0.80 5.66
N VAL A 54 2.69 -0.06 4.85
CA VAL A 54 4.13 -0.17 4.62
C VAL A 54 4.43 0.33 3.23
N LEU A 55 5.52 1.09 3.07
CA LEU A 55 5.95 1.55 1.75
C LEU A 55 6.41 0.36 0.91
N ALA A 56 5.80 0.19 -0.26
CA ALA A 56 6.24 -0.75 -1.27
C ALA A 56 7.37 -0.11 -2.09
N ALA A 57 8.59 -0.54 -1.83
CA ALA A 57 9.79 -0.13 -2.57
C ALA A 57 10.67 -1.35 -2.87
N GLY A 58 11.47 -1.25 -3.94
CA GLY A 58 12.33 -2.36 -4.39
C GLY A 58 11.54 -3.64 -4.62
N GLU A 59 12.05 -4.75 -4.08
CA GLU A 59 11.46 -6.09 -4.24
C GLU A 59 9.97 -6.15 -3.86
N LEU A 60 9.54 -5.44 -2.82
CA LEU A 60 8.13 -5.46 -2.41
C LEU A 60 7.21 -4.81 -3.46
N LEU A 61 7.70 -3.77 -4.16
CA LEU A 61 6.95 -3.15 -5.24
C LEU A 61 6.91 -4.06 -6.47
N ASP A 62 8.02 -4.73 -6.78
CA ASP A 62 8.08 -5.68 -7.89
C ASP A 62 7.11 -6.85 -7.69
N LEU A 63 7.04 -7.38 -6.46
CA LEU A 63 6.07 -8.42 -6.08
C LEU A 63 4.62 -7.94 -6.23
N GLU A 64 4.31 -6.72 -5.79
CA GLU A 64 2.98 -6.15 -5.95
C GLU A 64 2.57 -6.01 -7.42
N ILE A 65 3.47 -5.47 -8.26
CA ILE A 65 3.23 -5.32 -9.70
C ILE A 65 3.03 -6.69 -10.36
N ALA A 66 3.86 -7.68 -10.01
CA ALA A 66 3.76 -9.03 -10.55
C ALA A 66 2.45 -9.72 -10.14
N ASP A 67 2.03 -9.62 -8.87
CA ASP A 67 0.80 -10.22 -8.37
C ASP A 67 -0.45 -9.52 -8.94
N CYS A 68 -0.43 -8.19 -9.08
CA CYS A 68 -1.49 -7.44 -9.75
C CYS A 68 -1.68 -7.89 -11.20
N LYS A 69 -0.57 -8.06 -11.94
CA LYS A 69 -0.59 -8.54 -13.32
C LYS A 69 -1.10 -9.98 -13.42
N SER A 70 -0.61 -10.88 -12.56
CA SER A 70 -0.98 -12.30 -12.62
C SER A 70 -2.45 -12.54 -12.28
N LYS A 71 -3.01 -11.77 -11.35
CA LYS A 71 -4.43 -11.85 -10.95
C LYS A 71 -5.36 -10.95 -11.75
N ASN A 72 -4.80 -10.18 -12.70
CA ASN A 72 -5.51 -9.14 -13.44
C ASN A 72 -6.36 -8.26 -12.51
N GLN A 73 -5.71 -7.67 -11.50
CA GLN A 73 -6.35 -6.86 -10.48
C GLN A 73 -5.73 -5.46 -10.40
N GLN A 74 -6.51 -4.52 -9.87
CA GLN A 74 -6.12 -3.14 -9.64
C GLN A 74 -6.40 -2.76 -8.19
N GLY A 75 -5.46 -2.03 -7.58
CA GLY A 75 -5.59 -1.52 -6.23
C GLY A 75 -6.59 -0.37 -6.17
N VAL A 76 -7.57 -0.47 -5.26
CA VAL A 76 -8.44 0.63 -4.86
C VAL A 76 -7.70 1.46 -3.82
N CYS A 77 -7.37 2.69 -4.19
CA CYS A 77 -6.60 3.60 -3.34
C CYS A 77 -7.53 4.49 -2.50
N LEU A 78 -7.05 4.93 -1.34
CA LEU A 78 -7.55 6.17 -0.75
C LEU A 78 -7.26 7.35 -1.69
N ASP A 79 -7.88 8.48 -1.39
CA ASP A 79 -7.54 9.76 -2.02
C ASP A 79 -6.03 10.00 -1.97
N ARG A 80 -5.51 10.53 -3.09
CA ARG A 80 -4.09 10.84 -3.23
C ARG A 80 -3.70 11.85 -2.16
N GLU A 81 -2.69 11.50 -1.36
CA GLU A 81 -2.18 12.34 -0.28
C GLU A 81 -0.77 12.82 -0.64
N LEU A 82 -0.53 14.12 -0.56
CA LEU A 82 0.79 14.69 -0.71
C LEU A 82 1.50 14.70 0.64
N MET A 83 2.51 13.85 0.82
CA MET A 83 3.26 13.76 2.07
C MET A 83 4.61 14.47 1.98
N ASN A 84 4.99 15.15 3.06
CA ASN A 84 6.35 15.68 3.22
C ASN A 84 7.27 14.51 3.66
N LEU A 85 8.20 14.11 2.80
CA LEU A 85 9.31 13.22 3.15
C LEU A 85 10.58 14.06 3.21
N ASP A 86 10.92 14.49 4.42
CA ASP A 86 12.06 15.33 4.77
C ASP A 86 12.13 16.65 3.98
N SER A 87 12.68 16.60 2.76
CA SER A 87 12.94 17.75 1.89
C SER A 87 12.04 17.81 0.65
N ASP A 88 11.31 16.73 0.35
CA ASP A 88 10.48 16.62 -0.85
C ASP A 88 9.02 16.31 -0.51
N LYS A 89 8.12 16.86 -1.31
CA LYS A 89 6.71 16.47 -1.34
C LYS A 89 6.54 15.33 -2.34
N ARG A 90 5.93 14.23 -1.90
CA ARG A 90 5.66 13.08 -2.75
C ARG A 90 4.19 12.72 -2.71
N ASP A 91 3.67 12.35 -3.88
CA ASP A 91 2.37 11.72 -3.98
C ASP A 91 2.40 10.34 -3.34
N CYS A 92 1.47 10.08 -2.43
CA CYS A 92 1.30 8.80 -1.77
C CYS A 92 -0.07 8.21 -2.10
N LEU A 93 -0.08 6.95 -2.52
CA LEU A 93 -1.29 6.17 -2.72
C LEU A 93 -1.35 5.02 -1.72
N PHE A 94 -2.44 4.95 -0.96
CA PHE A 94 -2.68 3.92 0.04
C PHE A 94 -3.68 2.90 -0.50
N ILE A 95 -3.22 1.70 -0.84
CA ILE A 95 -4.09 0.67 -1.40
C ILE A 95 -4.89 0.00 -0.29
N THR A 96 -6.22 0.05 -0.36
CA THR A 96 -7.10 -0.48 0.69
C THR A 96 -7.77 -1.80 0.32
N ALA A 97 -7.96 -2.04 -0.98
CA ALA A 97 -8.57 -3.24 -1.54
C ALA A 97 -8.06 -3.48 -2.96
N TYR A 98 -8.44 -4.62 -3.56
CA TYR A 98 -8.17 -4.95 -4.96
C TYR A 98 -9.46 -5.35 -5.65
N ILE A 99 -9.62 -4.93 -6.91
CA ILE A 99 -10.73 -5.31 -7.78
C ILE A 99 -10.20 -5.91 -9.07
N LYS A 100 -10.98 -6.75 -9.74
CA LYS A 100 -10.61 -7.31 -11.04
C LYS A 100 -10.55 -6.19 -12.09
N ALA A 101 -9.41 -6.08 -12.78
CA ALA A 101 -9.20 -5.13 -13.86
C ALA A 101 -10.07 -5.56 -15.06
N GLY A 102 -11.27 -4.98 -15.16
CA GLY A 102 -12.27 -5.37 -16.16
C GLY A 102 -13.72 -5.16 -15.72
N ASN A 103 -13.99 -5.12 -14.42
CA ASN A 103 -15.27 -4.60 -13.92
C ASN A 103 -15.19 -3.07 -13.88
N LYS A 104 -15.17 -2.43 -15.05
CA LYS A 104 -15.81 -1.13 -15.17
C LYS A 104 -17.30 -1.46 -15.13
N GLU A 105 -17.96 -1.20 -14.00
CA GLU A 105 -19.41 -1.04 -14.04
C GLU A 105 -19.68 0.09 -15.04
N GLU A 106 -20.29 -0.28 -16.17
CA GLU A 106 -20.90 0.63 -17.13
C GLU A 106 -22.07 1.39 -16.49
#